data_AF-A0A2K8P1G6-F1
#
_entry.id   AF-A0A2K8P1G6-F1
#
_cell.length_a   1.000
_cell.length_b   1.000
_cell.length_c   1.000
_cell.angle_alpha   90.00
_cell.angle_beta   90.00
_cell.angle_gamma   90.00
#
_symmetry.space_group_name_H-M   'P 1'
#
loop_
_entity.id
_entity.type
_entity.pdbx_description
1 polymer ?
#
loop_
_entity_poly.entity_id
_entity_poly.type
_entity_poly.pdbx_seq_one_letter_code
_entity_poly.pdbx_strand_id
1 'polypeptide(L)'
;MIISKESTIKSLFDQTIVKWFVDLVSERSQSVRSEFVQMTNELPILIQAGASDLEIESGIQSVISELKLLKNVEEIKIYCKKNEFNSNEVMFKNNQISFDTMTQFLQNGESVIKMMLKVQFGSTFAMAIDVIDKFEEVELKLGKETQLLEMEIEDLNYLLNKSLEKWLETLNEFISKNPNDIENIIVEFEQIKNSKTWEIKKKAIEIINRYLLNFKSQDIFANLTDVQDFNNAKNKDEIIIYSRTLAAVTSLKLAIDLAIDLNKVIDQTVN
;
A
#
# COMPACT_ATOMS: atom_id res chain seq x y z
N MET A 1 11.55 16.08 -14.80
CA MET A 1 12.93 15.91 -15.30
C MET A 1 12.88 14.93 -16.45
N ILE A 2 13.81 15.03 -17.40
CA ILE A 2 13.93 14.06 -18.49
C ILE A 2 15.04 13.10 -18.07
N ILE A 3 14.72 11.81 -17.94
CA ILE A 3 15.73 10.76 -17.74
C ILE A 3 16.39 10.51 -19.10
N SER A 4 17.72 10.45 -19.11
CA SER A 4 18.54 10.14 -20.28
C SER A 4 19.48 8.98 -19.99
N LYS A 5 20.16 8.43 -21.01
CA LYS A 5 21.11 7.31 -20.84
C LYS A 5 22.27 7.65 -19.89
N GLU A 6 22.64 8.92 -19.81
CA GLU A 6 23.69 9.45 -18.93
C GLU A 6 23.20 9.74 -17.50
N SER A 7 21.89 9.60 -17.23
CA SER A 7 21.36 9.69 -15.88
C SER A 7 21.90 8.55 -15.01
N THR A 8 21.89 8.75 -13.70
CA THR A 8 22.29 7.72 -12.75
C THR A 8 21.12 6.81 -12.37
N ILE A 9 21.41 5.62 -11.85
CA ILE A 9 20.42 4.71 -11.26
C ILE A 9 19.63 5.42 -10.16
N LYS A 10 20.29 6.24 -9.33
CA LYS A 10 19.62 7.05 -8.33
C LYS A 10 18.55 7.98 -8.92
N SER A 11 18.90 8.71 -9.98
CA SER A 11 17.96 9.60 -10.65
C SER A 11 16.76 8.85 -11.23
N LEU A 12 16.98 7.64 -11.77
CA LEU A 12 15.89 6.77 -12.25
C LEU A 12 14.94 6.36 -11.12
N PHE A 13 15.49 5.85 -10.01
CA PHE A 13 14.71 5.38 -8.86
C PHE A 13 13.95 6.55 -8.22
N ASP A 14 14.63 7.66 -7.92
CA ASP A 14 13.99 8.84 -7.31
C ASP A 14 12.80 9.33 -8.14
N GLN A 15 12.98 9.53 -9.44
CA GLN A 15 11.90 10.05 -10.30
C GLN A 15 10.76 9.06 -10.48
N THR A 16 11.07 7.77 -10.67
CA THR A 16 10.05 6.75 -10.89
C THR A 16 9.25 6.50 -9.62
N ILE A 17 9.91 6.38 -8.46
CA ILE A 17 9.25 6.16 -7.16
C ILE A 17 8.41 7.37 -6.76
N VAL A 18 8.89 8.61 -6.96
CA VAL A 18 8.10 9.82 -6.69
C VAL A 18 6.83 9.82 -7.52
N LYS A 19 6.94 9.58 -8.83
CA LYS A 19 5.77 9.55 -9.70
C LYS A 19 4.79 8.45 -9.28
N TRP A 20 5.29 7.23 -9.10
CA TRP A 20 4.50 6.08 -8.67
C TRP A 20 3.78 6.34 -7.34
N PHE A 21 4.46 6.95 -6.36
CA PHE A 21 3.87 7.28 -5.06
C PHE A 21 2.76 8.33 -5.18
N VAL A 22 2.97 9.38 -5.99
CA VAL A 22 1.95 10.39 -6.26
C VAL A 22 0.72 9.77 -6.94
N ASP A 23 0.94 8.91 -7.93
CA ASP A 23 -0.12 8.21 -8.66
C ASP A 23 -0.91 7.27 -7.72
N LEU A 24 -0.21 6.49 -6.89
CA LEU A 24 -0.79 5.60 -5.88
C LEU A 24 -1.71 6.34 -4.91
N VAL A 25 -1.24 7.45 -4.33
CA VAL A 25 -2.05 8.21 -3.36
C VAL A 25 -3.20 8.93 -4.07
N SER A 26 -3.01 9.38 -5.31
CA SER A 26 -4.07 9.98 -6.11
C SER A 26 -5.18 8.98 -6.42
N GLU A 27 -4.85 7.72 -6.73
CA GLU A 27 -5.83 6.64 -6.90
C GLU A 27 -6.56 6.36 -5.58
N ARG A 28 -5.81 6.18 -4.48
CA ARG A 28 -6.41 5.94 -3.15
C ARG A 28 -7.34 7.07 -2.74
N SER A 29 -7.03 8.31 -3.09
CA SER A 29 -7.87 9.48 -2.80
C SER A 29 -9.28 9.36 -3.39
N GLN A 30 -9.45 8.69 -4.53
CA GLN A 30 -10.76 8.48 -5.14
C GLN A 30 -11.60 7.49 -4.32
N SER A 31 -10.99 6.39 -3.86
CA SER A 31 -11.64 5.41 -2.98
C SER A 31 -11.99 6.05 -1.63
N VAL A 32 -11.04 6.79 -1.05
CA VAL A 32 -11.23 7.50 0.22
C VAL A 32 -12.42 8.46 0.13
N ARG A 33 -12.56 9.23 -0.95
CA ARG A 33 -13.73 10.10 -1.14
C ARG A 33 -15.05 9.30 -1.05
N SER A 34 -15.09 8.11 -1.63
CA SER A 34 -16.29 7.27 -1.64
C SER A 34 -16.58 6.68 -0.25
N GLU A 35 -15.53 6.24 0.46
CA GLU A 35 -15.60 5.75 1.84
C GLU A 35 -16.10 6.83 2.80
N PHE A 36 -15.63 8.07 2.65
CA PHE A 36 -16.09 9.19 3.47
C PHE A 36 -17.56 9.52 3.27
N VAL A 37 -18.05 9.54 2.02
CA VAL A 37 -19.48 9.76 1.74
C VAL A 37 -20.34 8.68 2.38
N GLN A 38 -19.88 7.42 2.38
CA GLN A 38 -20.58 6.35 3.07
C GLN A 38 -20.56 6.57 4.60
N MET A 39 -19.41 6.88 5.17
CA MET A 39 -19.26 7.12 6.62
C MET A 39 -20.11 8.29 7.11
N THR A 40 -20.19 9.41 6.37
CA THR A 40 -20.99 10.57 6.78
C THR A 40 -22.49 10.29 6.73
N ASN A 41 -22.94 9.43 5.80
CA ASN A 41 -24.32 8.93 5.76
C ASN A 41 -24.64 8.00 6.94
N GLU A 42 -23.70 7.15 7.34
CA GLU A 42 -23.87 6.20 8.45
C GLU A 42 -23.70 6.87 9.84
N LEU A 43 -22.90 7.93 9.92
CA LEU A 43 -22.59 8.66 11.15
C LEU A 43 -22.82 10.17 10.98
N PRO A 44 -24.07 10.66 11.10
CA PRO A 44 -24.40 12.10 10.93
C PRO A 44 -23.66 13.04 11.90
N ILE A 45 -23.13 12.51 13.01
CA ILE A 45 -22.31 13.27 13.96
C ILE A 45 -21.01 13.81 13.33
N LEU A 46 -20.49 13.14 12.30
CA LEU A 46 -19.30 13.58 11.57
C LEU A 46 -19.57 14.89 10.82
N ILE A 47 -20.75 15.03 10.20
CA ILE A 47 -21.17 16.26 9.52
C ILE A 47 -21.25 17.41 10.53
N GLN A 48 -21.79 17.16 11.72
CA GLN A 48 -21.87 18.16 12.80
C GLN A 48 -20.48 18.55 13.35
N ALA A 49 -19.49 17.66 13.20
CA ALA A 49 -18.11 17.87 13.63
C ALA A 49 -17.22 18.54 12.56
N GLY A 50 -17.80 19.03 11.45
CA GLY A 50 -17.05 19.69 10.37
C GLY A 50 -16.41 18.70 9.39
N ALA A 51 -17.08 17.58 9.12
CA ALA A 51 -16.74 16.67 8.03
C ALA A 51 -17.68 16.84 6.84
N SER A 52 -17.84 18.07 6.34
CA SER A 52 -18.60 18.31 5.11
C SER A 52 -17.85 17.80 3.88
N ASP A 53 -18.57 17.51 2.79
CA ASP A 53 -17.98 17.08 1.51
C ASP A 53 -16.92 18.07 1.00
N LEU A 54 -17.13 19.38 1.21
CA LEU A 54 -16.18 20.43 0.83
C LEU A 54 -14.88 20.37 1.65
N GLU A 55 -14.98 20.06 2.95
CA GLU A 55 -13.81 19.95 3.82
C GLU A 55 -13.02 18.67 3.53
N ILE A 56 -13.70 17.56 3.26
CA ILE A 56 -13.09 16.30 2.82
C ILE A 56 -12.33 16.54 1.52
N GLU A 57 -12.97 17.19 0.55
CA GLU A 57 -12.36 17.48 -0.74
C GLU A 57 -11.15 18.40 -0.59
N SER A 58 -11.28 19.47 0.19
CA SER A 58 -10.17 20.38 0.48
C SER A 58 -9.00 19.66 1.15
N GLY A 59 -9.27 18.72 2.06
CA GLY A 59 -8.25 17.92 2.73
C GLY A 59 -7.52 16.98 1.77
N ILE A 60 -8.26 16.29 0.90
CA ILE A 60 -7.70 15.42 -0.15
C ILE A 60 -6.84 16.25 -1.12
N GLN A 61 -7.33 17.41 -1.58
CA GLN A 61 -6.56 18.28 -2.48
C GLN A 61 -5.29 18.84 -1.83
N SER A 62 -5.32 19.12 -0.52
CA SER A 62 -4.13 19.50 0.24
C SER A 62 -3.08 18.38 0.21
N VAL A 63 -3.48 17.15 0.51
CA VAL A 63 -2.60 15.97 0.46
C VAL A 63 -1.99 15.83 -0.94
N ILE A 64 -2.81 15.82 -2.00
CA ILE A 64 -2.32 15.69 -3.38
C ILE A 64 -1.37 16.83 -3.76
N SER A 65 -1.65 18.06 -3.32
CA SER A 65 -0.80 19.22 -3.62
C SER A 65 0.55 19.15 -2.91
N GLU A 66 0.58 18.70 -1.66
CA GLU A 66 1.83 18.48 -0.92
C GLU A 66 2.68 17.39 -1.57
N LEU A 67 2.05 16.31 -2.04
CA LEU A 67 2.73 15.20 -2.70
C LEU A 67 3.42 15.62 -4.02
N LYS A 68 2.82 16.55 -4.77
CA LYS A 68 3.42 17.08 -6.02
C LYS A 68 4.71 17.87 -5.80
N LEU A 69 5.00 18.27 -4.55
CA LEU A 69 6.22 19.00 -4.20
C LEU A 69 7.39 18.07 -3.89
N LEU A 70 7.13 16.77 -3.70
CA LEU A 70 8.15 15.77 -3.39
C LEU A 70 9.04 15.52 -4.62
N LYS A 71 10.35 15.39 -4.38
CA LYS A 71 11.37 15.31 -5.45
C LYS A 71 12.20 14.05 -5.42
N ASN A 72 12.25 13.35 -4.30
CA ASN A 72 13.11 12.18 -4.11
C ASN A 72 12.52 11.22 -3.06
N VAL A 73 13.11 10.04 -2.97
CA VAL A 73 12.69 8.98 -2.03
C VAL A 73 12.74 9.43 -0.57
N GLU A 74 13.76 10.19 -0.16
CA GLU A 74 13.90 10.65 1.22
C GLU A 74 12.75 11.59 1.63
N GLU A 75 12.36 12.52 0.74
CA GLU A 75 11.21 13.40 0.97
C GLU A 75 9.90 12.63 1.10
N ILE A 76 9.71 11.53 0.35
CA ILE A 76 8.56 10.64 0.52
C ILE A 76 8.58 10.01 1.91
N LYS A 77 9.73 9.49 2.35
CA LYS A 77 9.85 8.84 3.67
C LYS A 77 9.55 9.82 4.81
N ILE A 78 10.06 11.04 4.71
CA ILE A 78 9.76 12.13 5.65
C ILE A 78 8.26 12.44 5.65
N TYR A 79 7.65 12.57 4.46
CA TYR A 79 6.23 12.86 4.33
C TYR A 79 5.36 11.75 4.93
N CYS A 80 5.64 10.49 4.60
CA CYS A 80 4.94 9.32 5.14
C CYS A 80 5.04 9.27 6.66
N LYS A 81 6.24 9.43 7.22
CA LYS A 81 6.47 9.41 8.67
C LYS A 81 5.73 10.53 9.41
N LYS A 82 5.68 11.73 8.83
CA LYS A 82 4.92 12.87 9.40
C LYS A 82 3.41 12.61 9.42
N ASN A 83 2.92 11.81 8.47
CA ASN A 83 1.50 11.52 8.30
C ASN A 83 1.14 10.06 8.63
N GLU A 84 2.06 9.32 9.28
CA GLU A 84 1.82 7.96 9.71
C GLU A 84 0.78 7.95 10.81
N PHE A 85 -0.11 6.97 10.75
CA PHE A 85 -1.08 6.74 11.82
C PHE A 85 -0.56 5.65 12.75
N ASN A 86 -0.12 6.02 13.95
CA ASN A 86 0.33 5.07 14.96
C ASN A 86 -0.88 4.39 15.63
N SER A 87 -1.27 3.24 15.12
CA SER A 87 -2.39 2.45 15.65
C SER A 87 -2.19 1.96 17.09
N ASN A 88 -0.95 1.95 17.60
CA ASN A 88 -0.64 1.57 18.98
C ASN A 88 -0.95 2.68 20.00
N GLU A 89 -1.19 3.92 19.56
CA GLU A 89 -1.56 5.03 20.45
C GLU A 89 -3.05 4.97 20.84
N VAL A 90 -3.51 3.93 21.54
CA VAL A 90 -4.80 3.93 22.30
C VAL A 90 -6.08 4.13 21.45
N MET A 91 -5.99 4.39 20.15
CA MET A 91 -7.05 5.00 19.35
C MET A 91 -8.19 4.05 18.97
N PHE A 92 -7.93 2.74 18.94
CA PHE A 92 -8.86 1.70 18.52
C PHE A 92 -8.91 0.58 19.57
N LYS A 93 -9.55 0.82 20.72
CA LYS A 93 -10.13 -0.30 21.46
C LYS A 93 -11.37 -0.76 20.70
N ASN A 94 -11.39 -2.02 20.25
CA ASN A 94 -12.51 -2.69 19.57
C ASN A 94 -12.88 -2.18 18.17
N ASN A 95 -11.90 -1.79 17.33
CA ASN A 95 -12.14 -1.40 15.92
C ASN A 95 -13.14 -0.24 15.72
N GLN A 96 -13.42 0.55 16.76
CA GLN A 96 -14.22 1.77 16.67
C GLN A 96 -13.35 2.97 16.98
N ILE A 97 -13.50 4.05 16.20
CA ILE A 97 -12.96 5.37 16.56
C ILE A 97 -13.65 5.74 17.87
N SER A 98 -12.95 5.66 18.98
CA SER A 98 -13.55 6.00 20.27
C SER A 98 -13.85 7.50 20.31
N PHE A 99 -14.95 7.89 20.96
CA PHE A 99 -15.28 9.30 21.19
C PHE A 99 -14.13 10.04 21.88
N ASP A 100 -13.42 9.36 22.79
CA ASP A 100 -12.23 9.88 23.48
C ASP A 100 -11.08 10.19 22.50
N THR A 101 -10.87 9.35 21.48
CA THR A 101 -9.90 9.59 20.39
C THR A 101 -10.25 10.87 19.62
N MET A 102 -11.52 11.02 19.25
CA MET A 102 -12.01 12.20 18.54
C MET A 102 -11.85 13.47 19.39
N THR A 103 -12.06 13.33 20.71
CA THR A 103 -11.91 14.43 21.67
C THR A 103 -10.45 14.84 21.87
N GLN A 104 -9.50 13.90 21.89
CA GLN A 104 -8.07 14.19 21.98
C GLN A 104 -7.53 14.90 20.73
N PHE A 105 -7.99 14.53 19.54
CA PHE A 105 -7.64 15.25 18.30
C PHE A 105 -8.15 16.68 18.30
N LEU A 106 -9.41 16.87 18.70
CA LEU A 106 -10.02 18.19 18.85
C LEU A 106 -9.29 19.04 19.91
N GLN A 107 -8.83 18.43 21.00
CA GLN A 107 -8.03 19.10 22.04
C GLN A 107 -6.62 19.49 21.55
N ASN A 108 -6.04 18.73 20.62
CA ASN A 108 -4.76 19.04 19.98
C ASN A 108 -4.88 20.04 18.80
N GLY A 109 -6.09 20.55 18.54
CA GLY A 109 -6.33 21.53 17.47
C GLY A 109 -6.26 20.94 16.05
N GLU A 110 -6.23 19.62 15.90
CA GLU A 110 -6.32 18.98 14.59
C GLU A 110 -7.80 18.75 14.22
N SER A 111 -8.18 19.03 12.96
CA SER A 111 -9.55 18.79 12.50
C SER A 111 -9.86 17.30 12.40
N VAL A 112 -11.13 16.94 12.63
CA VAL A 112 -11.64 15.56 12.48
C VAL A 112 -11.34 15.02 11.08
N ILE A 113 -11.44 15.87 10.05
CA ILE A 113 -11.05 15.52 8.68
C ILE A 113 -9.58 15.15 8.55
N LYS A 114 -8.67 15.92 9.14
CA LYS A 114 -7.24 15.61 9.09
C LYS A 114 -6.94 14.27 9.78
N MET A 115 -7.59 14.00 10.91
CA MET A 115 -7.49 12.70 11.59
C MET A 115 -7.97 11.56 10.69
N MET A 116 -9.17 11.68 10.13
CA MET A 116 -9.73 10.63 9.29
C MET A 116 -8.88 10.40 8.03
N LEU A 117 -8.37 11.46 7.38
CA LEU A 117 -7.46 11.32 6.24
C LEU A 117 -6.14 10.62 6.65
N LYS A 118 -5.56 10.95 7.81
CA LYS A 118 -4.39 10.22 8.34
C LYS A 118 -4.67 8.75 8.56
N VAL A 119 -5.84 8.40 9.12
CA VAL A 119 -6.25 6.99 9.27
C VAL A 119 -6.37 6.30 7.91
N GLN A 120 -7.03 6.97 6.94
CA GLN A 120 -7.34 6.38 5.64
C GLN A 120 -6.12 6.23 4.72
N PHE A 121 -5.15 7.14 4.80
CA PHE A 121 -3.91 7.08 4.03
C PHE A 121 -2.76 6.41 4.77
N GLY A 122 -2.80 6.35 6.10
CA GLY A 122 -1.69 5.85 6.92
C GLY A 122 -1.29 4.41 6.57
N SER A 123 -2.27 3.54 6.29
CA SER A 123 -2.01 2.17 5.82
C SER A 123 -1.35 2.15 4.44
N THR A 124 -1.79 3.01 3.52
CA THR A 124 -1.17 3.17 2.19
C THR A 124 0.27 3.67 2.31
N PHE A 125 0.54 4.63 3.19
CA PHE A 125 1.89 5.12 3.44
C PHE A 125 2.79 4.03 4.02
N ALA A 126 2.31 3.27 5.00
CA ALA A 126 3.08 2.16 5.59
C ALA A 126 3.44 1.09 4.55
N MET A 127 2.48 0.71 3.68
CA MET A 127 2.75 -0.26 2.60
C MET A 127 3.69 0.31 1.54
N ALA A 128 3.52 1.58 1.17
CA ALA A 128 4.41 2.24 0.22
C ALA A 128 5.85 2.29 0.74
N ILE A 129 6.05 2.57 2.03
CA ILE A 129 7.38 2.60 2.65
C ILE A 129 8.02 1.21 2.68
N ASP A 130 7.30 0.15 3.03
CA ASP A 130 7.85 -1.22 2.97
C ASP A 130 8.31 -1.58 1.54
N VAL A 131 7.58 -1.15 0.51
CA VAL A 131 7.98 -1.34 -0.90
C VAL A 131 9.19 -0.49 -1.27
N ILE A 132 9.19 0.80 -0.92
CA ILE A 132 10.28 1.73 -1.20
C ILE A 132 11.59 1.23 -0.57
N ASP A 133 11.55 0.81 0.69
CA ASP A 133 12.73 0.30 1.40
C ASP A 133 13.35 -0.90 0.67
N LYS A 134 12.50 -1.80 0.14
CA LYS A 134 12.96 -2.95 -0.66
C LYS A 134 13.58 -2.54 -1.99
N PHE A 135 13.11 -1.46 -2.60
CA PHE A 135 13.64 -0.95 -3.86
C PHE A 135 14.90 -0.10 -3.67
N GLU A 136 15.06 0.57 -2.53
CA GLU A 136 16.33 1.18 -2.14
C GLU A 136 17.44 0.14 -1.98
N GLU A 137 17.13 -1.06 -1.47
CA GLU A 137 18.09 -2.18 -1.44
C GLU A 137 18.52 -2.61 -2.85
N VAL A 138 17.63 -2.52 -3.85
CA VAL A 138 17.95 -2.80 -5.25
C VAL A 138 18.83 -1.69 -5.83
N GLU A 139 18.45 -0.43 -5.64
CA GLU A 139 19.23 0.75 -6.04
C GLU A 139 20.66 0.69 -5.48
N LEU A 140 20.82 0.35 -4.20
CA LEU A 140 22.11 0.18 -3.53
C LEU A 140 22.97 -0.92 -4.18
N LYS A 141 22.36 -2.06 -4.54
CA LYS A 141 23.09 -3.22 -5.13
C LYS A 141 23.52 -2.97 -6.57
N LEU A 142 22.77 -2.19 -7.33
CA LEU A 142 23.13 -1.78 -8.70
C LEU A 142 24.18 -0.65 -8.73
N GLY A 143 24.35 0.06 -7.62
CA GLY A 143 25.22 1.22 -7.50
C GLY A 143 24.50 2.51 -7.88
N LYS A 144 24.22 3.35 -6.87
CA LYS A 144 23.43 4.58 -7.01
C LYS A 144 23.96 5.55 -8.08
N GLU A 145 25.28 5.65 -8.20
CA GLU A 145 25.97 6.56 -9.10
C GLU A 145 26.31 5.92 -10.47
N THR A 146 26.01 4.63 -10.65
CA THR A 146 26.18 3.95 -11.94
C THR A 146 25.29 4.62 -12.99
N GLN A 147 25.82 4.81 -14.20
CA GLN A 147 25.04 5.38 -15.31
C GLN A 147 24.07 4.35 -15.87
N LEU A 148 22.91 4.79 -16.35
CA LEU A 148 21.90 3.86 -16.91
C LEU A 148 22.41 3.08 -18.13
N LEU A 149 23.33 3.66 -18.91
CA LEU A 149 23.96 2.97 -20.04
C LEU A 149 24.88 1.80 -19.63
N GLU A 150 25.32 1.77 -18.38
CA GLU A 150 26.19 0.72 -17.82
C GLU A 150 25.39 -0.37 -17.09
N MET A 151 24.07 -0.19 -16.94
CA MET A 151 23.20 -1.10 -16.22
C MET A 151 22.72 -2.24 -17.13
N GLU A 152 22.92 -3.48 -16.70
CA GLU A 152 22.31 -4.65 -17.32
C GLU A 152 20.84 -4.79 -16.86
N ILE A 153 19.91 -4.85 -17.82
CA ILE A 153 18.47 -4.94 -17.54
C ILE A 153 18.13 -6.26 -16.84
N GLU A 154 18.87 -7.32 -17.16
CA GLU A 154 18.77 -8.63 -16.53
C GLU A 154 19.09 -8.58 -15.03
N ASP A 155 20.11 -7.81 -14.63
CA ASP A 155 20.49 -7.64 -13.23
C ASP A 155 19.44 -6.88 -12.44
N LEU A 156 18.91 -5.79 -13.02
CA LEU A 156 17.77 -5.07 -12.42
C LEU A 156 16.60 -6.02 -12.22
N ASN A 157 16.20 -6.75 -13.26
CA ASN A 157 15.05 -7.65 -13.17
C ASN A 157 15.29 -8.79 -12.19
N TYR A 158 16.49 -9.33 -12.10
CA TYR A 158 16.86 -10.32 -11.09
C TYR A 158 16.69 -9.76 -9.67
N LEU A 159 17.24 -8.58 -9.40
CA LEU A 159 17.16 -7.95 -8.07
C LEU A 159 15.73 -7.54 -7.69
N LEU A 160 14.94 -7.03 -8.64
CA LEU A 160 13.53 -6.71 -8.44
C LEU A 160 12.69 -7.97 -8.17
N ASN A 161 12.98 -9.10 -8.82
CA ASN A 161 12.30 -10.36 -8.50
C ASN A 161 12.67 -10.84 -7.09
N LYS A 162 13.93 -10.72 -6.72
CA LYS A 162 14.42 -11.09 -5.38
C LYS A 162 13.80 -10.24 -4.28
N SER A 163 13.51 -8.96 -4.54
CA SER A 163 12.88 -8.09 -3.55
C SER A 163 11.45 -8.52 -3.18
N LEU A 164 10.79 -9.35 -4.00
CA LEU A 164 9.45 -9.88 -3.74
C LEU A 164 9.42 -11.05 -2.74
N GLU A 165 10.56 -11.70 -2.47
CA GLU A 165 10.64 -12.99 -1.75
C GLU A 165 9.93 -12.97 -0.39
N LYS A 166 10.13 -11.93 0.42
CA LYS A 166 9.53 -11.80 1.77
C LYS A 166 8.00 -11.85 1.74
N TRP A 167 7.38 -11.16 0.79
CA TRP A 167 5.92 -11.16 0.69
C TRP A 167 5.41 -12.46 0.06
N LEU A 168 6.16 -13.05 -0.89
CA LEU A 168 5.85 -14.37 -1.45
C LEU A 168 5.92 -15.47 -0.39
N GLU A 169 6.87 -15.41 0.54
CA GLU A 169 6.95 -16.33 1.69
C GLU A 169 5.70 -16.23 2.56
N THR A 170 5.24 -15.01 2.86
CA THR A 170 4.01 -14.79 3.65
C THR A 170 2.77 -15.38 2.96
N LEU A 171 2.66 -15.19 1.63
CA LEU A 171 1.58 -15.77 0.84
C LEU A 171 1.69 -17.31 0.76
N ASN A 172 2.89 -17.84 0.62
CA ASN A 172 3.14 -19.29 0.62
C ASN A 172 2.78 -19.94 1.96
N GLU A 173 3.09 -19.28 3.07
CA GLU A 173 2.66 -19.73 4.40
C GLU A 173 1.14 -19.78 4.53
N PHE A 174 0.45 -18.76 4.02
CA PHE A 174 -1.01 -18.72 4.01
C PHE A 174 -1.59 -19.89 3.22
N ILE A 175 -1.11 -20.09 1.99
CA ILE A 175 -1.50 -21.21 1.12
C ILE A 175 -1.29 -22.53 1.86
N SER A 176 -0.09 -22.75 2.42
CA SER A 176 0.27 -24.01 3.10
C SER A 176 -0.60 -24.30 4.33
N LYS A 177 -1.05 -23.26 5.04
CA LYS A 177 -1.86 -23.39 6.27
C LYS A 177 -3.36 -23.44 6.01
N ASN A 178 -3.82 -23.09 4.80
CA ASN A 178 -5.25 -22.99 4.47
C ASN A 178 -5.59 -23.82 3.21
N PRO A 179 -5.62 -25.16 3.30
CA PRO A 179 -5.81 -26.05 2.16
C PRO A 179 -7.08 -25.79 1.34
N ASN A 180 -8.15 -25.33 1.98
CA ASN A 180 -9.41 -25.01 1.30
C ASN A 180 -9.31 -23.78 0.39
N ASP A 181 -8.34 -22.89 0.64
CA ASP A 181 -8.15 -21.66 -0.15
C ASP A 181 -7.13 -21.88 -1.29
N ILE A 182 -6.28 -22.92 -1.20
CA ILE A 182 -5.16 -23.20 -2.14
C ILE A 182 -5.64 -23.26 -3.58
N GLU A 183 -6.72 -24.02 -3.85
CA GLU A 183 -7.20 -24.28 -5.22
C GLU A 183 -7.59 -22.99 -5.95
N ASN A 184 -7.91 -21.91 -5.23
CA ASN A 184 -8.33 -20.64 -5.81
C ASN A 184 -7.18 -19.72 -6.19
N ILE A 185 -5.96 -19.94 -5.67
CA ILE A 185 -4.85 -18.97 -5.81
C ILE A 185 -3.49 -19.59 -6.12
N ILE A 186 -3.33 -20.92 -6.07
CA ILE A 186 -2.03 -21.58 -6.23
C ILE A 186 -1.44 -21.40 -7.62
N VAL A 187 -2.27 -21.41 -8.66
CA VAL A 187 -1.83 -21.25 -10.05
C VAL A 187 -1.25 -19.86 -10.25
N GLU A 188 -1.96 -18.85 -9.77
CA GLU A 188 -1.56 -17.45 -9.79
C GLU A 188 -0.31 -17.22 -8.94
N PHE A 189 -0.22 -17.85 -7.76
CA PHE A 189 0.96 -17.76 -6.91
C PHE A 189 2.21 -18.27 -7.64
N GLU A 190 2.12 -19.43 -8.30
CA GLU A 190 3.24 -19.97 -9.09
C GLU A 190 3.57 -19.11 -10.32
N GLN A 191 2.58 -18.44 -10.92
CA GLN A 191 2.83 -17.47 -11.98
C GLN A 191 3.62 -16.26 -11.46
N ILE A 192 3.28 -15.73 -10.28
CA ILE A 192 4.03 -14.62 -9.68
C ILE A 192 5.46 -15.05 -9.38
N LYS A 193 5.66 -16.25 -8.84
CA LYS A 193 6.99 -16.77 -8.45
C LYS A 193 7.89 -17.05 -9.65
N ASN A 194 7.38 -17.68 -10.70
CA ASN A 194 8.21 -18.25 -11.76
C ASN A 194 8.24 -17.43 -13.05
N SER A 195 7.27 -16.54 -13.28
CA SER A 195 7.25 -15.72 -14.50
C SER A 195 8.43 -14.76 -14.53
N LYS A 196 9.03 -14.56 -15.72
CA LYS A 196 9.98 -13.46 -15.99
C LYS A 196 9.28 -12.17 -16.41
N THR A 197 8.01 -12.24 -16.83
CA THR A 197 7.25 -11.11 -17.34
C THR A 197 6.40 -10.47 -16.25
N TRP A 198 6.61 -9.18 -16.01
CA TRP A 198 5.89 -8.41 -15.00
C TRP A 198 4.37 -8.35 -15.24
N GLU A 199 3.93 -8.26 -16.50
CA GLU A 199 2.50 -8.27 -16.84
C GLU A 199 1.77 -9.56 -16.43
N ILE A 200 2.45 -10.71 -16.50
CA ILE A 200 1.89 -11.97 -16.02
C ILE A 200 1.77 -11.95 -14.49
N LYS A 201 2.80 -11.45 -13.80
CA LYS A 201 2.78 -11.30 -12.34
C LYS A 201 1.65 -10.35 -11.90
N LYS A 202 1.45 -9.24 -12.62
CA LYS A 202 0.40 -8.26 -12.37
C LYS A 202 -0.99 -8.87 -12.46
N LYS A 203 -1.28 -9.59 -13.54
CA LYS A 203 -2.58 -10.28 -13.69
C LYS A 203 -2.81 -11.31 -12.59
N ALA A 204 -1.78 -12.09 -12.26
CA ALA A 204 -1.87 -13.11 -11.22
C ALA A 204 -2.13 -12.48 -9.84
N ILE A 205 -1.40 -11.43 -9.45
CA ILE A 205 -1.61 -10.78 -8.14
C ILE A 205 -2.97 -10.06 -8.06
N GLU A 206 -3.49 -9.53 -9.17
CA GLU A 206 -4.84 -8.95 -9.23
C GLU A 206 -5.93 -10.00 -8.95
N ILE A 207 -5.78 -11.22 -9.47
CA ILE A 207 -6.70 -12.32 -9.21
C ILE A 207 -6.65 -12.73 -7.74
N ILE A 208 -5.45 -12.93 -7.18
CA ILE A 208 -5.27 -13.27 -5.76
C ILE A 208 -5.87 -12.18 -4.87
N ASN A 209 -5.59 -10.91 -5.16
CA ASN A 209 -6.11 -9.78 -4.41
C ASN A 209 -7.64 -9.72 -4.45
N ARG A 210 -8.24 -9.94 -5.64
CA ARG A 210 -9.70 -10.01 -5.79
C ARG A 210 -10.29 -11.17 -4.99
N TYR A 211 -9.65 -12.34 -5.01
CA TYR A 211 -10.09 -13.49 -4.22
C TYR A 211 -10.11 -13.17 -2.72
N LEU A 212 -9.00 -12.63 -2.20
CA LEU A 212 -8.89 -12.28 -0.79
C LEU A 212 -9.90 -11.21 -0.37
N LEU A 213 -10.08 -10.16 -1.17
CA LEU A 213 -10.96 -9.04 -0.85
C LEU A 213 -12.44 -9.36 -0.98
N ASN A 214 -12.84 -10.18 -1.96
CA ASN A 214 -14.27 -10.36 -2.28
C ASN A 214 -14.85 -11.67 -1.76
N PHE A 215 -14.03 -12.72 -1.61
CA PHE A 215 -14.50 -14.04 -1.22
C PHE A 215 -14.00 -14.39 0.17
N LYS A 216 -12.66 -14.39 0.37
CA LYS A 216 -12.10 -14.80 1.66
C LYS A 216 -12.50 -13.87 2.79
N SER A 217 -12.60 -12.55 2.54
CA SER A 217 -13.12 -11.60 3.53
C SER A 217 -14.51 -12.01 4.04
N GLN A 218 -15.42 -12.35 3.13
CA GLN A 218 -16.78 -12.76 3.47
C GLN A 218 -16.77 -14.04 4.29
N ASP A 219 -15.94 -15.02 3.95
CA ASP A 219 -15.82 -16.27 4.70
C ASP A 219 -15.30 -16.05 6.13
N ILE A 220 -14.31 -15.16 6.30
CA ILE A 220 -13.78 -14.79 7.62
C ILE A 220 -14.85 -14.12 8.48
N PHE A 221 -15.59 -13.17 7.91
CA PHE A 221 -16.57 -12.37 8.65
C PHE A 221 -17.95 -13.05 8.79
N ALA A 222 -18.28 -14.04 7.97
CA ALA A 222 -19.55 -14.77 8.05
C ALA A 222 -19.72 -15.51 9.40
N ASN A 223 -18.60 -15.88 10.03
CA ASN A 223 -18.59 -16.58 11.33
C ASN A 223 -18.46 -15.63 12.53
N LEU A 224 -18.50 -14.31 12.31
CA LEU A 224 -18.35 -13.28 13.33
C LEU A 224 -19.67 -12.53 13.49
N THR A 225 -20.62 -13.17 14.16
CA THR A 225 -21.98 -12.62 14.33
C THR A 225 -22.12 -11.76 15.59
N ASP A 226 -21.30 -12.02 16.61
CA ASP A 226 -21.35 -11.33 17.90
C ASP A 226 -19.97 -10.77 18.31
N VAL A 227 -19.98 -9.74 19.16
CA VAL A 227 -18.75 -9.12 19.69
C VAL A 227 -17.88 -10.15 20.47
N GLN A 228 -18.48 -11.19 21.03
CA GLN A 228 -17.75 -12.25 21.71
C GLN A 228 -16.95 -13.15 20.75
N ASP A 229 -17.35 -13.25 19.48
CA ASP A 229 -16.65 -14.03 18.46
C ASP A 229 -15.28 -13.45 18.14
N PHE A 230 -15.11 -12.13 18.28
CA PHE A 230 -13.81 -11.45 18.14
C PHE A 230 -12.85 -11.75 19.30
N ASN A 231 -13.38 -12.13 20.47
CA ASN A 231 -12.59 -12.50 21.63
C ASN A 231 -12.22 -14.00 21.64
N ASN A 232 -12.77 -14.80 20.73
CA ASN A 232 -12.38 -16.19 20.52
C ASN A 232 -10.96 -16.25 19.92
N ALA A 233 -10.05 -16.97 20.58
CA ALA A 233 -8.65 -17.06 20.19
C ALA A 233 -8.47 -17.58 18.74
N LYS A 234 -9.27 -18.56 18.32
CA LYS A 234 -9.20 -19.13 16.97
C LYS A 234 -9.57 -18.10 15.90
N ASN A 235 -10.69 -17.41 16.11
CA ASN A 235 -11.16 -16.36 15.20
C ASN A 235 -10.17 -15.20 15.12
N LYS A 236 -9.60 -14.81 16.26
CA LYS A 236 -8.57 -13.78 16.33
C LYS A 236 -7.32 -14.17 15.54
N ASP A 237 -6.84 -15.39 15.69
CA ASP A 237 -5.68 -15.88 14.93
C ASP A 237 -5.97 -15.91 13.43
N GLU A 238 -7.17 -16.33 13.03
CA GLU A 238 -7.60 -16.37 11.63
C GLU A 238 -7.65 -14.96 11.01
N ILE A 239 -8.20 -13.98 11.72
CA ILE A 239 -8.22 -12.56 11.31
C ILE A 239 -6.79 -12.00 11.20
N ILE A 240 -5.91 -12.31 12.15
CA ILE A 240 -4.51 -11.85 12.12
C ILE A 240 -3.78 -12.43 10.92
N ILE A 241 -3.93 -13.73 10.66
CA ILE A 241 -3.33 -14.39 9.50
C ILE A 241 -3.86 -13.75 8.21
N TYR A 242 -5.17 -13.63 8.06
CA TYR A 242 -5.80 -13.01 6.90
C TYR A 242 -5.31 -11.56 6.68
N SER A 243 -5.25 -10.74 7.74
CA SER A 243 -4.79 -9.35 7.64
C SER A 243 -3.33 -9.26 7.18
N ARG A 244 -2.46 -10.13 7.70
CA ARG A 244 -1.05 -10.21 7.27
C ARG A 244 -0.93 -10.64 5.81
N THR A 245 -1.70 -11.63 5.40
CA THR A 245 -1.73 -12.11 4.01
C THR A 245 -2.21 -11.02 3.07
N LEU A 246 -3.30 -10.32 3.42
CA LEU A 246 -3.83 -9.22 2.62
C LEU A 246 -2.82 -8.07 2.48
N ALA A 247 -2.12 -7.73 3.57
CA ALA A 247 -1.05 -6.73 3.55
C ALA A 247 0.11 -7.16 2.64
N ALA A 248 0.52 -8.44 2.70
CA ALA A 248 1.58 -8.98 1.84
C ALA A 248 1.17 -8.98 0.36
N VAL A 249 -0.05 -9.40 0.03
CA VAL A 249 -0.60 -9.38 -1.34
C VAL A 249 -0.69 -7.95 -1.88
N THR A 250 -1.13 -7.01 -1.05
CA THR A 250 -1.18 -5.60 -1.43
C THR A 250 0.22 -5.05 -1.69
N SER A 251 1.18 -5.34 -0.82
CA SER A 251 2.58 -4.91 -0.99
C SER A 251 3.23 -5.55 -2.23
N LEU A 252 2.94 -6.83 -2.51
CA LEU A 252 3.34 -7.48 -3.76
C LEU A 252 2.80 -6.77 -5.00
N LYS A 253 1.51 -6.44 -4.99
CA LYS A 253 0.87 -5.72 -6.10
C LYS A 253 1.58 -4.39 -6.34
N LEU A 254 1.78 -3.62 -5.27
CA LEU A 254 2.46 -2.33 -5.30
C LEU A 254 3.91 -2.45 -5.82
N ALA A 255 4.66 -3.45 -5.36
CA ALA A 255 6.02 -3.71 -5.83
C ALA A 255 6.06 -4.12 -7.31
N ILE A 256 5.10 -4.94 -7.77
CA ILE A 256 4.97 -5.33 -9.18
C ILE A 256 4.66 -4.11 -10.05
N ASP A 257 3.74 -3.25 -9.62
CA ASP A 257 3.39 -2.02 -10.33
C ASP A 257 4.62 -1.08 -10.46
N LEU A 258 5.37 -0.88 -9.37
CA LEU A 258 6.60 -0.07 -9.40
C LEU A 258 7.70 -0.69 -10.28
N ALA A 259 7.85 -2.02 -10.27
CA ALA A 259 8.80 -2.71 -11.15
C ALA A 259 8.44 -2.55 -12.64
N ILE A 260 7.14 -2.55 -12.98
CA ILE A 260 6.67 -2.26 -14.33
C ILE A 260 7.04 -0.83 -14.73
N ASP A 261 6.78 0.15 -13.86
CA ASP A 261 7.10 1.54 -14.12
C ASP A 261 8.60 1.76 -14.33
N LEU A 262 9.46 1.13 -13.53
CA LEU A 262 10.93 1.19 -13.71
C LEU A 262 11.35 0.61 -15.07
N ASN A 263 10.89 -0.59 -15.42
CA ASN A 263 11.23 -1.21 -16.70
C ASN A 263 10.75 -0.36 -17.87
N LYS A 264 9.54 0.21 -17.78
CA LYS A 264 8.99 1.08 -18.83
C LYS A 264 9.83 2.33 -19.05
N VAL A 265 10.30 2.97 -17.99
CA VAL A 265 11.17 4.16 -18.10
C VAL A 265 12.52 3.79 -18.72
N ILE A 266 13.09 2.64 -18.34
CA ILE A 266 14.35 2.15 -18.92
C ILE A 266 14.17 1.84 -20.40
N ASP A 267 13.12 1.13 -20.79
CA ASP A 267 12.82 0.80 -22.19
C ASP A 267 12.67 2.05 -23.06
N GLN A 268 12.16 3.15 -22.50
CA GLN A 268 12.02 4.43 -23.20
C GLN A 268 13.33 5.25 -23.25
N THR A 269 14.29 4.94 -22.37
CA THR A 269 15.51 5.73 -22.20
C THR A 269 16.70 5.07 -22.88
N VAL A 270 16.84 3.74 -22.74
CA VAL A 270 18.03 2.97 -23.11
C VAL A 270 17.90 2.33 -24.49
N ASN A 271 16.67 2.00 -24.93
CA ASN A 271 16.39 1.50 -26.28
C ASN A 271 16.00 2.64 -27.23
#